data_AF-A0A973MUZ4-F1
#
_entry.id   AF-A0A973MUZ4-F1
#
_cell.length_a   1.000
_cell.length_b   1.000
_cell.length_c   1.000
_cell.angle_alpha   90.00
_cell.angle_beta   90.00
_cell.angle_gamma   90.00
#
_symmetry.space_group_name_H-M   'P 1'
#
loop_
_entity.id
_entity.type
_entity.pdbx_description
1 polymer ?
#
loop_
_entity_poly.entity_id
_entity_poly.type
_entity_poly.pdbx_seq_one_letter_code
_entity_poly.pdbx_strand_id
1 'polypeptide(L)'
;MGRPETPLDPGAGPIPRFADELRLLRREAGSPTYRLMARRVRLSVTALSQAASGKRLPTLEVVRGYAQACGADPEVWERRWEAAAADVAAADRGDGDAPYLGLARFEAGDRGLFFGREGLVKDLLALVREHRFAALLGGSGSGKSSLLRAGLVPRLEQIMAEQGCAAELHVVTPGARPAATHARLLAPRQGGPERWVVVDQFEEVFTQCRDRSDRWRFVDLLLAAREPGSRLRVVIAMRSDFHVRCTEHTELLDALRHAGLAVRPMSRTEIREAIVKPAAVAGLRVERELTARMTEEVIDQPGGLPMLSHALLEAWRRRRSGVLTLAAHEAAGGMRGVIATTAEEVYGRLSPEQARTARRLLLAMITPGEGAPDTRRPVGRAELREWTDSEVPVVVELLTRERLLTVESETVELAHEALITSWPRLQGWIDEGRERLRQYRRLTDATRVWQEHDRDPGVLYRGARLALAEALFTEGEESGEDLTAGERSFLSASRVARTMDDWAQARTRRRTRRLVAALSIALMVALAACVDLWQENRSSAREHTKPPPVGAPCSPVR
;
A
#
# COMPACT_ATOMS: atom_id res chain seq x y z
N MET A 1 -11.06 29.37 64.71
CA MET A 1 -10.39 28.18 64.14
C MET A 1 -10.95 27.95 62.74
N GLY A 2 -10.09 27.73 61.74
CA GLY A 2 -10.53 27.44 60.37
C GLY A 2 -11.13 26.04 60.26
N ARG A 3 -12.02 25.84 59.29
CA ARG A 3 -12.59 24.53 58.96
C ARG A 3 -11.44 23.54 58.69
N PRO A 4 -11.45 22.32 59.28
CA PRO A 4 -10.41 21.33 59.03
C PRO A 4 -10.40 20.93 57.54
N GLU A 5 -9.20 20.74 57.01
CA GLU A 5 -9.01 20.29 55.62
C GLU A 5 -9.44 18.83 55.49
N THR A 6 -10.14 18.51 54.40
CA THR A 6 -10.51 17.14 54.08
C THR A 6 -9.25 16.29 53.86
N PRO A 7 -9.18 15.04 54.37
CA PRO A 7 -8.05 14.15 54.11
C PRO A 7 -7.78 14.00 52.60
N LEU A 8 -6.50 14.00 52.22
CA LEU A 8 -6.02 13.71 50.87
C LEU A 8 -5.26 12.40 50.89
N ASP A 9 -5.42 11.60 49.83
CA ASP A 9 -4.60 10.43 49.56
C ASP A 9 -3.59 10.78 48.45
N PRO A 10 -2.29 10.96 48.76
CA PRO A 10 -1.25 11.26 47.77
C PRO A 10 -1.01 10.12 46.77
N GLY A 11 -1.45 8.90 47.09
CA GLY A 11 -1.36 7.72 46.22
C GLY A 11 -2.42 7.68 45.11
N ALA A 12 -3.52 8.43 45.25
CA ALA A 12 -4.66 8.38 44.35
C ALA A 12 -4.42 8.98 42.95
N GLY A 13 -3.29 9.66 42.73
CA GLY A 13 -2.90 10.18 41.42
C GLY A 13 -2.03 11.43 41.49
N PRO A 14 -1.59 11.97 40.34
CA PRO A 14 -0.68 13.12 40.30
C PRO A 14 -1.30 14.41 40.86
N ILE A 15 -2.63 14.61 40.72
CA ILE A 15 -3.32 15.80 41.27
C ILE A 15 -3.40 15.77 42.80
N PRO A 16 -3.89 14.69 43.46
CA PRO A 16 -3.85 14.58 44.91
C PRO A 16 -2.44 14.67 45.50
N ARG A 17 -1.44 14.07 44.83
CA ARG A 17 -0.03 14.14 45.24
C ARG A 17 0.50 15.58 45.28
N PHE A 18 0.30 16.34 44.20
CA PHE A 18 0.76 17.72 44.13
C PHE A 18 0.02 18.64 45.12
N ALA A 19 -1.26 18.38 45.38
CA ALA A 19 -2.00 19.11 46.41
C ALA A 19 -1.50 18.81 47.83
N ASP A 20 -1.07 17.57 48.11
CA ASP A 20 -0.44 17.24 49.38
C ASP A 20 0.93 17.91 49.54
N GLU A 21 1.73 18.01 48.46
CA GLU A 21 2.97 18.79 48.47
C GLU A 21 2.73 20.26 48.83
N LEU A 22 1.68 20.90 48.27
CA LEU A 22 1.31 22.28 48.63
C LEU A 22 0.83 22.40 50.10
N ARG A 23 0.19 21.36 50.64
CA ARG A 23 -0.17 21.34 52.07
C ARG A 23 1.06 21.15 52.95
N LEU A 24 2.02 20.33 52.53
CA LEU A 24 3.29 20.15 53.22
C LEU A 24 4.08 21.46 53.29
N LEU A 25 4.20 22.17 52.16
CA LEU A 25 4.82 23.49 52.10
C LEU A 25 4.17 24.47 53.09
N ARG A 26 2.85 24.46 53.15
CA ARG A 26 2.09 25.32 54.07
C ARG A 26 2.33 24.93 55.52
N ARG A 27 2.45 23.63 55.84
CA ARG A 27 2.80 23.14 57.19
C ARG A 27 4.20 23.61 57.60
N GLU A 28 5.19 23.47 56.72
CA GLU A 28 6.57 23.92 56.92
C GLU A 28 6.66 25.44 57.15
N ALA A 29 5.81 26.22 56.48
CA ALA A 29 5.70 27.66 56.66
C ALA A 29 4.95 28.10 57.93
N GLY A 30 4.64 27.18 58.86
CA GLY A 30 3.91 27.48 60.10
C GLY A 30 2.39 27.52 59.94
N SER A 31 1.84 26.84 58.92
CA SER A 31 0.40 26.72 58.66
C SER A 31 -0.38 28.05 58.55
N PRO A 32 0.11 29.08 57.81
CA PRO A 32 -0.58 30.36 57.69
C PRO A 32 -1.98 30.16 57.13
N THR A 33 -2.99 30.87 57.63
CA THR A 33 -4.36 30.73 57.08
C THR A 33 -4.42 31.19 55.63
N TYR A 34 -5.30 30.61 54.79
CA TYR A 34 -5.48 31.08 53.40
C TYR A 34 -5.83 32.57 53.30
N ARG A 35 -6.51 33.13 54.32
CA ARG A 35 -6.80 34.56 54.42
C ARG A 35 -5.54 35.40 54.65
N LEU A 36 -4.58 34.89 55.43
CA LEU A 36 -3.28 35.54 55.61
C LEU A 36 -2.42 35.45 54.35
N MET A 37 -2.41 34.28 53.70
CA MET A 37 -1.72 34.08 52.43
C MET A 37 -2.25 35.02 51.34
N ALA A 38 -3.58 35.10 51.17
CA ALA A 38 -4.25 35.99 50.21
C ALA A 38 -4.04 37.50 50.48
N ARG A 39 -3.54 37.90 51.67
CA ARG A 39 -3.12 39.28 51.92
C ARG A 39 -1.69 39.55 51.47
N ARG A 40 -0.85 38.53 51.46
CA ARG A 40 0.57 38.59 51.04
C ARG A 40 0.71 38.52 49.52
N VAL A 41 -0.21 37.84 48.86
CA VAL A 41 -0.25 37.69 47.40
C VAL A 41 -1.60 38.13 46.87
N ARG A 42 -1.67 38.74 45.68
CA ARG A 42 -2.92 39.26 45.07
C ARG A 42 -3.86 38.16 44.54
N LEU A 43 -4.02 37.06 45.28
CA LEU A 43 -4.86 35.92 44.94
C LEU A 43 -6.04 35.81 45.91
N SER A 44 -7.16 35.24 45.44
CA SER A 44 -8.32 35.02 46.30
C SER A 44 -8.10 33.86 47.28
N VAL A 45 -8.74 33.94 48.46
CA VAL A 45 -8.76 32.86 49.46
C VAL A 45 -9.27 31.55 48.82
N THR A 46 -10.27 31.64 47.95
CA THR A 46 -10.84 30.51 47.22
C THR A 46 -9.84 29.85 46.28
N ALA A 47 -9.03 30.62 45.55
CA ALA A 47 -8.01 30.08 44.65
C ALA A 47 -6.95 29.27 45.41
N LEU A 48 -6.45 29.81 46.53
CA LEU A 48 -5.45 29.15 47.38
C LEU A 48 -6.01 27.90 48.07
N SER A 49 -7.24 27.96 48.57
CA SER A 49 -7.91 26.80 49.16
C SER A 49 -8.20 25.71 48.13
N GLN A 50 -8.57 26.09 46.89
CA GLN A 50 -8.79 25.13 45.80
C GLN A 50 -7.48 24.50 45.31
N ALA A 51 -6.38 25.24 45.30
CA ALA A 51 -5.07 24.71 44.92
C ALA A 51 -4.63 23.54 45.81
N ALA A 52 -4.91 23.62 47.10
CA ALA A 52 -4.62 22.57 48.09
C ALA A 52 -5.77 21.55 48.27
N SER A 53 -6.79 21.56 47.41
CA SER A 53 -7.96 20.67 47.56
C SER A 53 -7.78 19.27 47.00
N GLY A 54 -6.79 19.06 46.12
CA GLY A 54 -6.57 17.80 45.40
C GLY A 54 -7.61 17.45 44.34
N LYS A 55 -8.55 18.36 44.03
CA LYS A 55 -9.61 18.12 43.04
C LYS A 55 -9.22 18.45 41.60
N ARG A 56 -8.29 19.40 41.41
CA ARG A 56 -7.81 19.85 40.10
C ARG A 56 -6.39 20.40 40.25
N LEU A 57 -5.59 20.30 39.19
CA LEU A 57 -4.28 20.94 39.16
C LEU A 57 -4.47 22.49 39.15
N PRO A 58 -3.87 23.24 40.09
CA PRO A 58 -3.94 24.70 40.09
C PRO A 58 -3.22 25.32 38.89
N THR A 59 -3.54 26.56 38.55
CA THR A 59 -2.80 27.30 37.52
C THR A 59 -1.41 27.68 38.02
N LEU A 60 -0.46 27.86 37.10
CA LEU A 60 0.92 28.25 37.44
C LEU A 60 0.97 29.55 38.27
N GLU A 61 0.14 30.54 37.92
CA GLU A 61 0.01 31.80 38.69
C GLU A 61 -0.37 31.53 40.16
N VAL A 62 -1.32 30.62 40.40
CA VAL A 62 -1.77 30.27 41.74
C VAL A 62 -0.68 29.52 42.50
N VAL A 63 0.07 28.62 41.85
CA VAL A 63 1.20 27.90 42.48
C VAL A 63 2.31 28.86 42.87
N ARG A 64 2.73 29.75 41.97
CA ARG A 64 3.76 30.76 42.25
C ARG A 64 3.37 31.66 43.42
N GLY A 65 2.11 32.13 43.44
CA GLY A 65 1.59 32.91 44.56
C GLY A 65 1.45 32.11 45.85
N TYR A 66 1.10 30.82 45.78
CA TYR A 66 1.04 29.95 46.95
C TYR A 66 2.43 29.75 47.57
N ALA A 67 3.44 29.46 46.76
CA ALA A 67 4.84 29.32 47.19
C ALA A 67 5.37 30.62 47.82
N GLN A 68 5.14 31.76 47.16
CA GLN A 68 5.54 33.07 47.66
C GLN A 68 4.87 33.39 49.01
N ALA A 69 3.57 33.09 49.17
CA ALA A 69 2.85 33.32 50.41
C ALA A 69 3.37 32.48 51.60
N CYS A 70 3.94 31.32 51.29
CA CYS A 70 4.62 30.41 52.22
C CYS A 70 6.11 30.70 52.40
N GLY A 71 6.68 31.69 51.70
CA GLY A 71 8.10 32.05 51.80
C GLY A 71 9.04 31.11 51.03
N ALA A 72 8.52 30.33 50.09
CA ALA A 72 9.31 29.47 49.22
C ALA A 72 9.58 30.14 47.86
N ASP A 73 10.63 29.65 47.18
CA ASP A 73 11.02 30.12 45.85
C ASP A 73 9.99 29.72 44.78
N PRO A 74 9.33 30.69 44.10
CA PRO A 74 8.37 30.40 43.04
C PRO A 74 8.94 29.60 41.86
N GLU A 75 10.23 29.74 41.52
CA GLU A 75 10.84 29.05 40.36
C GLU A 75 11.02 27.55 40.60
N VAL A 76 11.30 27.16 41.85
CA VAL A 76 11.33 25.74 42.25
C VAL A 76 9.94 25.12 42.11
N TRP A 77 8.90 25.86 42.52
CA TRP A 77 7.52 25.38 42.46
C TRP A 77 6.93 25.43 41.04
N GLU A 78 7.43 26.28 40.16
CA GLU A 78 7.14 26.26 38.73
C GLU A 78 7.63 24.95 38.09
N ARG A 79 8.89 24.55 38.31
CA ARG A 79 9.41 23.27 37.82
C ARG A 79 8.65 22.06 38.37
N ARG A 80 8.27 22.08 39.65
CA ARG A 80 7.44 21.02 40.25
C ARG A 80 6.04 20.98 39.64
N TRP A 81 5.45 22.13 39.36
CA TRP A 81 4.16 22.21 38.67
C TRP A 81 4.26 21.68 37.24
N GLU A 82 5.33 21.99 36.51
CA GLU A 82 5.59 21.43 35.18
C GLU A 82 5.72 19.91 35.21
N ALA A 83 6.45 19.36 36.19
CA ALA A 83 6.56 17.92 36.40
C ALA A 83 5.21 17.28 36.75
N ALA A 84 4.44 17.87 37.66
CA ALA A 84 3.10 17.39 38.00
C ALA A 84 2.12 17.49 36.82
N ALA A 85 2.21 18.56 36.01
CA ALA A 85 1.42 18.70 34.79
C ALA A 85 1.81 17.65 33.74
N ALA A 86 3.09 17.31 33.62
CA ALA A 86 3.57 16.23 32.78
C ALA A 86 3.09 14.85 33.25
N ASP A 87 3.07 14.60 34.56
CA ASP A 87 2.55 13.38 35.17
C ASP A 87 1.03 13.26 35.00
N VAL A 88 0.28 14.35 35.17
CA VAL A 88 -1.17 14.40 34.86
C VAL A 88 -1.40 14.08 33.39
N ALA A 89 -0.62 14.68 32.49
CA ALA A 89 -0.68 14.39 31.06
C ALA A 89 -0.21 12.96 30.72
N ALA A 90 0.64 12.33 31.54
CA ALA A 90 1.04 10.93 31.40
C ALA A 90 -0.05 9.97 31.91
N ALA A 91 -0.76 10.33 32.99
CA ALA A 91 -1.90 9.57 33.49
C ALA A 91 -3.09 9.63 32.52
N ASP A 92 -3.37 10.80 31.91
CA ASP A 92 -4.39 10.99 30.86
C ASP A 92 -4.02 10.34 29.50
N ARG A 93 -2.77 9.88 29.35
CA ARG A 93 -2.33 9.08 28.20
C ARG A 93 -2.78 7.61 28.32
N GLY A 94 -3.25 7.17 29.49
CA GLY A 94 -3.89 5.88 29.70
C GLY A 94 -5.42 5.97 29.70
N ASP A 95 -6.07 5.04 28.99
CA ASP A 95 -7.47 4.61 29.16
C ASP A 95 -8.62 5.35 28.45
N GLY A 96 -8.35 6.21 27.45
CA GLY A 96 -9.40 6.70 26.54
C GLY A 96 -9.17 6.23 25.11
N ASP A 97 -10.16 5.58 24.48
CA ASP A 97 -10.12 5.27 23.04
C ASP A 97 -10.01 6.58 22.25
N ALA A 98 -8.94 6.70 21.46
CA ALA A 98 -8.71 7.86 20.62
C ALA A 98 -9.83 7.96 19.56
N PRO A 99 -10.48 9.13 19.37
CA PRO A 99 -11.55 9.27 18.37
C PRO A 99 -11.05 9.30 16.93
N TYR A 100 -9.74 9.18 16.72
CA TYR A 100 -9.10 9.14 15.41
C TYR A 100 -8.23 7.89 15.33
N LEU A 101 -8.46 7.07 14.31
CA LEU A 101 -7.79 5.78 14.14
C LEU A 101 -6.34 5.92 13.61
N GLY A 102 -5.91 7.15 13.38
CA GLY A 102 -4.62 7.44 12.77
C GLY A 102 -4.62 6.93 11.33
N LEU A 103 -3.63 6.13 10.99
CA LEU A 103 -3.51 5.58 9.65
C LEU A 103 -4.31 4.28 9.46
N ALA A 104 -4.83 3.68 10.54
CA ALA A 104 -5.70 2.52 10.42
C ALA A 104 -6.98 2.88 9.65
N ARG A 105 -7.48 1.92 8.87
CA ARG A 105 -8.78 2.05 8.20
C ARG A 105 -9.91 1.89 9.21
N PHE A 106 -11.06 2.48 8.91
CA PHE A 106 -12.26 2.28 9.72
C PHE A 106 -12.88 0.91 9.41
N GLU A 107 -13.26 0.18 10.45
CA GLU A 107 -13.98 -1.09 10.40
C GLU A 107 -15.46 -0.89 10.78
N ALA A 108 -16.27 -1.95 10.69
CA ALA A 108 -17.71 -1.87 10.96
C ALA A 108 -18.06 -1.36 12.38
N GLY A 109 -17.22 -1.68 13.37
CA GLY A 109 -17.37 -1.20 14.75
C GLY A 109 -17.14 0.31 14.91
N ASP A 110 -16.43 0.95 13.98
CA ASP A 110 -16.03 2.35 14.08
C ASP A 110 -17.09 3.32 13.53
N ARG A 111 -18.31 2.84 13.25
CA ARG A 111 -19.42 3.65 12.74
C ARG A 111 -19.64 4.94 13.54
N GLY A 112 -19.49 4.88 14.86
CA GLY A 112 -19.66 6.03 15.76
C GLY A 112 -18.60 7.12 15.62
N LEU A 113 -17.49 6.83 14.91
CA LEU A 113 -16.37 7.73 14.65
C LEU A 113 -16.30 8.14 13.16
N PHE A 114 -17.15 7.56 12.29
CA PHE A 114 -17.11 7.77 10.84
C PHE A 114 -18.07 8.89 10.41
N PHE A 115 -17.54 10.10 10.20
CA PHE A 115 -18.31 11.31 9.87
C PHE A 115 -17.86 11.98 8.57
N GLY A 116 -18.71 12.88 8.05
CA GLY A 116 -18.44 13.67 6.83
C GLY A 116 -18.71 12.89 5.54
N ARG A 117 -19.28 11.69 5.61
CA ARG A 117 -19.60 10.85 4.43
C ARG A 117 -21.05 10.40 4.40
N GLU A 118 -21.91 10.97 5.23
CA GLU A 118 -23.32 10.60 5.39
C GLU A 118 -24.09 10.71 4.07
N GLY A 119 -23.83 11.76 3.28
CA GLY A 119 -24.43 11.92 1.95
C GLY A 119 -24.02 10.83 0.98
N LEU A 120 -22.72 10.54 0.89
CA LEU A 120 -22.20 9.50 0.00
C LEU A 120 -22.66 8.08 0.41
N VAL A 121 -22.76 7.81 1.72
CA VAL A 121 -23.35 6.57 2.24
C VAL A 121 -24.82 6.44 1.80
N LYS A 122 -25.59 7.53 1.85
CA LYS A 122 -26.99 7.54 1.39
C LYS A 122 -27.10 7.24 -0.11
N ASP A 123 -26.25 7.86 -0.92
CA ASP A 123 -26.22 7.64 -2.37
C ASP A 123 -25.85 6.19 -2.70
N LEU A 124 -24.85 5.63 -2.00
CA LEU A 124 -24.45 4.23 -2.15
C LEU A 124 -25.58 3.28 -1.74
N LEU A 125 -26.29 3.56 -0.64
CA LEU A 125 -27.44 2.77 -0.21
C LEU A 125 -28.59 2.78 -1.22
N ALA A 126 -28.84 3.92 -1.87
CA ALA A 126 -29.83 4.01 -2.95
C ALA A 126 -29.40 3.13 -4.14
N LEU A 127 -28.13 3.24 -4.55
CA LEU A 127 -27.59 2.49 -5.67
C LEU A 127 -27.66 0.97 -5.46
N VAL A 128 -27.26 0.47 -4.28
CA VAL A 128 -27.28 -0.97 -4.00
C VAL A 128 -28.69 -1.53 -3.74
N ARG A 129 -29.69 -0.66 -3.55
CA ARG A 129 -31.10 -1.06 -3.52
C ARG A 129 -31.63 -1.27 -4.93
N GLU A 130 -31.30 -0.34 -5.83
CA GLU A 130 -31.71 -0.36 -7.23
C GLU A 130 -31.00 -1.45 -8.04
N HIS A 131 -29.70 -1.64 -7.79
CA HIS A 131 -28.89 -2.61 -8.52
C HIS A 131 -28.36 -3.72 -7.61
N ARG A 132 -28.32 -4.94 -8.14
CA ARG A 132 -27.69 -6.09 -7.47
C ARG A 132 -26.18 -6.12 -7.58
N PHE A 133 -25.64 -5.43 -8.58
CA PHE A 133 -24.22 -5.20 -8.73
C PHE A 133 -24.00 -3.69 -8.71
N ALA A 134 -23.08 -3.21 -7.87
CA ALA A 134 -22.70 -1.81 -7.80
C ALA A 134 -21.18 -1.68 -7.69
N ALA A 135 -20.65 -0.55 -8.13
CA ALA A 135 -19.23 -0.24 -8.09
C ALA A 135 -18.96 1.13 -7.49
N LEU A 136 -17.92 1.20 -6.67
CA LEU A 136 -17.41 2.42 -6.05
C LEU A 136 -16.06 2.77 -6.67
N LEU A 137 -15.96 3.94 -7.29
CA LEU A 137 -14.78 4.37 -8.06
C LEU A 137 -14.15 5.61 -7.41
N GLY A 138 -12.87 5.56 -7.03
CA GLY A 138 -12.20 6.74 -6.46
C GLY A 138 -10.70 6.59 -6.31
N GLY A 139 -9.96 7.69 -6.23
CA GLY A 139 -8.50 7.68 -6.06
C GLY A 139 -8.03 6.92 -4.81
N SER A 140 -6.74 6.58 -4.75
CA SER A 140 -6.19 5.99 -3.52
C SER A 140 -6.32 6.96 -2.33
N GLY A 141 -6.52 6.43 -1.13
CA GLY A 141 -6.71 7.22 0.09
C GLY A 141 -8.00 8.08 0.13
N SER A 142 -8.93 7.95 -0.82
CA SER A 142 -10.21 8.67 -0.81
C SER A 142 -11.24 8.17 0.22
N GLY A 143 -10.91 7.08 0.92
CA GLY A 143 -11.75 6.49 1.97
C GLY A 143 -12.74 5.43 1.48
N LYS A 144 -12.54 4.81 0.30
CA LYS A 144 -13.41 3.75 -0.24
C LYS A 144 -13.63 2.59 0.73
N SER A 145 -12.54 2.01 1.23
CA SER A 145 -12.57 0.88 2.16
C SER A 145 -13.28 1.25 3.47
N SER A 146 -12.99 2.43 4.04
CA SER A 146 -13.71 2.96 5.21
C SER A 146 -15.19 3.21 4.93
N LEU A 147 -15.55 3.74 3.75
CA LEU A 147 -16.94 3.96 3.36
C LEU A 147 -17.71 2.64 3.28
N LEU A 148 -17.11 1.61 2.70
CA LEU A 148 -17.72 0.28 2.64
C LEU A 148 -17.87 -0.31 4.05
N ARG A 149 -16.79 -0.33 4.84
CA ARG A 149 -16.73 -1.04 6.12
C ARG A 149 -17.45 -0.33 7.26
N ALA A 150 -17.25 0.97 7.44
CA ALA A 150 -17.87 1.73 8.54
C ALA A 150 -19.16 2.47 8.13
N GLY A 151 -19.31 2.75 6.83
CA GLY A 151 -20.49 3.43 6.28
C GLY A 151 -21.59 2.47 5.85
N LEU A 152 -21.31 1.64 4.84
CA LEU A 152 -22.29 0.78 4.17
C LEU A 152 -22.66 -0.44 5.02
N VAL A 153 -21.67 -1.25 5.41
CA VAL A 153 -21.89 -2.55 6.09
C VAL A 153 -22.79 -2.43 7.33
N PRO A 154 -22.51 -1.54 8.30
CA PRO A 154 -23.31 -1.45 9.52
C PRO A 154 -24.74 -0.96 9.22
N ARG A 155 -24.91 -0.19 8.14
CA ARG A 155 -26.23 0.31 7.74
C ARG A 155 -27.05 -0.76 7.03
N LEU A 156 -26.41 -1.65 6.27
CA LEU A 156 -27.07 -2.84 5.72
C LEU A 156 -27.48 -3.81 6.84
N GLU A 157 -26.59 -4.09 7.79
CA GLU A 157 -26.89 -4.93 8.96
C GLU A 157 -28.09 -4.39 9.74
N GLN A 158 -28.12 -3.08 9.99
CA GLN A 158 -29.25 -2.43 10.65
C GLN A 158 -30.56 -2.60 9.85
N ILE A 159 -30.55 -2.35 8.53
CA ILE A 159 -31.74 -2.49 7.68
C ILE A 159 -32.23 -3.94 7.68
N MET A 160 -31.33 -4.91 7.61
CA MET A 160 -31.65 -6.33 7.62
C MET A 160 -32.27 -6.76 8.94
N ALA A 161 -31.72 -6.29 10.07
CA ALA A 161 -32.26 -6.52 11.41
C ALA A 161 -33.66 -5.92 11.57
N GLU A 162 -33.88 -4.67 11.09
CA GLU A 162 -35.18 -4.00 11.13
C GLU A 162 -36.23 -4.70 10.25
N GLN A 163 -35.82 -5.34 9.16
CA GLN A 163 -36.72 -6.04 8.24
C GLN A 163 -36.91 -7.53 8.56
N GLY A 164 -36.18 -8.08 9.53
CA GLY A 164 -36.19 -9.51 9.83
C GLY A 164 -35.66 -10.38 8.69
N CYS A 165 -34.83 -9.81 7.79
CA CYS A 165 -34.27 -10.52 6.64
C CYS A 165 -32.98 -11.23 7.05
N ALA A 166 -32.96 -12.57 6.92
CA ALA A 166 -31.70 -13.31 7.02
C ALA A 166 -30.84 -13.02 5.78
N ALA A 167 -29.67 -12.43 5.99
CA ALA A 167 -28.68 -12.18 4.95
C ALA A 167 -27.25 -12.41 5.47
N GLU A 168 -26.41 -12.96 4.60
CA GLU A 168 -24.98 -13.18 4.87
C GLU A 168 -24.19 -12.02 4.27
N LEU A 169 -23.34 -11.35 5.07
CA LEU A 169 -22.49 -10.26 4.60
C LEU A 169 -21.01 -10.63 4.69
N HIS A 170 -20.31 -10.51 3.57
CA HIS A 170 -18.89 -10.85 3.45
C HIS A 170 -18.12 -9.71 2.82
N VAL A 171 -17.01 -9.31 3.45
CA VAL A 171 -16.03 -8.40 2.85
C VAL A 171 -14.82 -9.24 2.43
N VAL A 172 -14.45 -9.17 1.15
CA VAL A 172 -13.34 -9.94 0.59
C VAL A 172 -12.39 -9.03 -0.18
N THR A 173 -11.15 -9.48 -0.27
CA THR A 173 -10.10 -8.89 -1.10
C THR A 173 -9.69 -9.95 -2.14
N PRO A 174 -9.58 -9.63 -3.45
CA PRO A 174 -9.41 -10.65 -4.49
C PRO A 174 -8.15 -11.52 -4.36
N GLY A 175 -6.98 -10.93 -4.14
CA GLY A 175 -5.70 -11.64 -4.11
C GLY A 175 -5.24 -12.21 -5.47
N ALA A 176 -4.27 -13.13 -5.43
CA ALA A 176 -3.58 -13.65 -6.62
C ALA A 176 -4.37 -14.72 -7.41
N ARG A 177 -5.29 -15.44 -6.76
CA ARG A 177 -6.14 -16.48 -7.38
C ARG A 177 -7.61 -16.29 -6.95
N PRO A 178 -8.24 -15.18 -7.36
CA PRO A 178 -9.52 -14.75 -6.83
C PRO A 178 -10.66 -15.75 -7.10
N ALA A 179 -10.73 -16.39 -8.27
CA ALA A 179 -11.80 -17.37 -8.51
C ALA A 179 -11.55 -18.64 -7.70
N ALA A 180 -10.33 -19.19 -7.72
CA ALA A 180 -10.01 -20.37 -6.91
C ALA A 180 -10.30 -20.18 -5.42
N THR A 181 -10.07 -18.96 -4.90
CA THR A 181 -10.24 -18.64 -3.48
C THR A 181 -11.71 -18.40 -3.11
N HIS A 182 -12.44 -17.64 -3.94
CA HIS A 182 -13.76 -17.11 -3.59
C HIS A 182 -14.93 -17.78 -4.34
N ALA A 183 -14.69 -18.74 -5.24
CA ALA A 183 -15.75 -19.36 -6.05
C ALA A 183 -16.87 -19.98 -5.21
N ARG A 184 -16.57 -20.60 -4.05
CA ARG A 184 -17.60 -21.17 -3.17
C ARG A 184 -18.51 -20.10 -2.56
N LEU A 185 -17.96 -18.93 -2.28
CA LEU A 185 -18.70 -17.78 -1.75
C LEU A 185 -19.61 -17.17 -2.82
N LEU A 186 -19.16 -17.17 -4.09
CA LEU A 186 -19.87 -16.54 -5.20
C LEU A 186 -20.78 -17.49 -5.99
N ALA A 187 -20.66 -18.80 -5.77
CA ALA A 187 -21.44 -19.79 -6.50
C ALA A 187 -22.95 -19.53 -6.36
N PRO A 188 -23.72 -19.61 -7.45
CA PRO A 188 -25.18 -19.51 -7.42
C PRO A 188 -25.76 -20.53 -6.44
N ARG A 189 -26.70 -20.10 -5.59
CA ARG A 189 -27.41 -20.97 -4.65
C ARG A 189 -28.90 -20.94 -4.94
N GLN A 190 -29.53 -22.12 -4.90
CA GLN A 190 -30.98 -22.24 -4.90
C GLN A 190 -31.47 -22.28 -3.44
N GLY A 191 -32.18 -21.23 -3.02
CA GLY A 191 -32.64 -21.06 -1.63
C GLY A 191 -31.55 -20.60 -0.65
N GLY A 192 -31.94 -20.36 0.60
CA GLY A 192 -31.07 -19.79 1.65
C GLY A 192 -31.04 -18.25 1.63
N PRO A 193 -30.49 -17.59 2.66
CA PRO A 193 -30.50 -16.13 2.83
C PRO A 193 -29.89 -15.37 1.64
N GLU A 194 -30.26 -14.08 1.47
CA GLU A 194 -29.57 -13.20 0.50
C GLU A 194 -28.11 -13.04 0.91
N ARG A 195 -27.18 -13.01 -0.06
CA ARG A 195 -25.75 -12.88 0.21
C ARG A 195 -25.21 -11.58 -0.35
N TRP A 196 -24.60 -10.78 0.51
CA TRP A 196 -23.90 -9.55 0.17
C TRP A 196 -22.40 -9.82 0.15
N VAL A 197 -21.77 -9.56 -0.98
CA VAL A 197 -20.31 -9.65 -1.14
C VAL A 197 -19.77 -8.28 -1.50
N VAL A 198 -19.02 -7.71 -0.56
CA VAL A 198 -18.28 -6.47 -0.75
C VAL A 198 -16.86 -6.84 -1.13
N VAL A 199 -16.47 -6.54 -2.38
CA VAL A 199 -15.11 -6.75 -2.87
C VAL A 199 -14.33 -5.44 -2.73
N ASP A 200 -13.52 -5.36 -1.69
CA ASP A 200 -12.62 -4.24 -1.44
C ASP A 200 -11.31 -4.43 -2.23
N GLN A 201 -10.65 -3.33 -2.62
CA GLN A 201 -9.44 -3.36 -3.46
C GLN A 201 -9.60 -4.24 -4.72
N PHE A 202 -10.70 -4.08 -5.46
CA PHE A 202 -10.97 -4.89 -6.65
C PHE A 202 -9.86 -4.78 -7.71
N GLU A 203 -9.09 -3.69 -7.74
CA GLU A 203 -7.90 -3.56 -8.61
C GLU A 203 -6.88 -4.70 -8.47
N GLU A 204 -6.89 -5.44 -7.36
CA GLU A 204 -6.04 -6.63 -7.17
C GLU A 204 -6.26 -7.71 -8.22
N VAL A 205 -7.44 -7.79 -8.83
CA VAL A 205 -7.67 -8.70 -9.96
C VAL A 205 -6.76 -8.37 -11.15
N PHE A 206 -6.32 -7.12 -11.28
CA PHE A 206 -5.41 -6.67 -12.35
C PHE A 206 -3.95 -6.65 -11.90
N THR A 207 -3.69 -6.30 -10.64
CA THR A 207 -2.32 -6.14 -10.13
C THR A 207 -1.72 -7.42 -9.58
N GLN A 208 -2.51 -8.28 -8.92
CA GLN A 208 -2.06 -9.51 -8.27
C GLN A 208 -2.42 -10.78 -9.07
N CYS A 209 -3.62 -10.85 -9.65
CA CYS A 209 -4.02 -12.03 -10.43
C CYS A 209 -3.40 -11.99 -11.83
N ARG A 210 -2.53 -12.97 -12.15
CA ARG A 210 -1.85 -13.09 -13.45
C ARG A 210 -2.57 -14.03 -14.43
N ASP A 211 -3.29 -15.04 -13.93
CA ASP A 211 -4.09 -15.92 -14.76
C ASP A 211 -5.33 -15.18 -15.26
N ARG A 212 -5.35 -14.86 -16.56
CA ARG A 212 -6.46 -14.17 -17.21
C ARG A 212 -7.75 -14.99 -17.13
N SER A 213 -7.66 -16.32 -17.11
CA SER A 213 -8.82 -17.21 -17.03
C SER A 213 -9.42 -17.18 -15.62
N ASP A 214 -8.60 -17.31 -14.57
CA ASP A 214 -9.05 -17.18 -13.18
C ASP A 214 -9.62 -15.78 -12.90
N ARG A 215 -8.97 -14.72 -13.41
CA ARG A 215 -9.45 -13.34 -13.32
C ARG A 215 -10.86 -13.18 -13.89
N TRP A 216 -11.07 -13.57 -15.14
CA TRP A 216 -12.37 -13.36 -15.78
C TRP A 216 -13.44 -14.28 -15.23
N ARG A 217 -13.07 -15.52 -14.86
CA ARG A 217 -13.97 -16.39 -14.11
C ARG A 217 -14.44 -15.76 -12.79
N PHE A 218 -13.57 -15.06 -12.07
CA PHE A 218 -13.97 -14.35 -10.85
C PHE A 218 -14.94 -13.20 -11.15
N VAL A 219 -14.67 -12.44 -12.20
CA VAL A 219 -15.56 -11.35 -12.66
C VAL A 219 -16.92 -11.89 -13.08
N ASP A 220 -16.97 -12.98 -13.84
CA ASP A 220 -18.22 -13.64 -14.26
C ASP A 220 -19.05 -14.09 -13.04
N LEU A 221 -18.40 -14.67 -12.03
CA LEU A 221 -19.05 -15.07 -10.79
C LEU A 221 -19.63 -13.88 -10.01
N LEU A 222 -18.98 -12.71 -10.05
CA LEU A 222 -19.55 -11.48 -9.47
C LEU A 222 -20.73 -10.95 -10.28
N LEU A 223 -20.64 -11.02 -11.61
CA LEU A 223 -21.69 -10.54 -12.53
C LEU A 223 -22.93 -11.43 -12.51
N ALA A 224 -22.84 -12.68 -12.05
CA ALA A 224 -23.99 -13.53 -11.76
C ALA A 224 -25.00 -12.90 -10.76
N ALA A 225 -24.59 -11.87 -10.00
CA ALA A 225 -25.51 -11.04 -9.22
C ALA A 225 -26.58 -10.34 -10.08
N ARG A 226 -26.30 -10.09 -11.36
CA ARG A 226 -27.22 -9.44 -12.31
C ARG A 226 -28.29 -10.38 -12.85
N GLU A 227 -28.13 -11.69 -12.68
CA GLU A 227 -29.10 -12.67 -13.19
C GLU A 227 -30.46 -12.52 -12.49
N PRO A 228 -31.58 -12.65 -13.23
CA PRO A 228 -32.91 -12.69 -12.64
C PRO A 228 -33.01 -13.81 -11.60
N GLY A 229 -33.54 -13.48 -10.42
CA GLY A 229 -33.68 -14.44 -9.32
C GLY A 229 -32.39 -14.73 -8.52
N SER A 230 -31.23 -14.18 -8.91
CA SER A 230 -29.99 -14.29 -8.13
C SER A 230 -30.19 -13.83 -6.70
N ARG A 231 -29.67 -14.56 -5.71
CA ARG A 231 -29.65 -14.12 -4.30
C ARG A 231 -28.33 -13.46 -3.91
N LEU A 232 -27.47 -13.20 -4.89
CA LEU A 232 -26.19 -12.54 -4.70
C LEU A 232 -26.35 -11.03 -4.97
N ARG A 233 -25.83 -10.22 -4.05
CA ARG A 233 -25.60 -8.79 -4.23
C ARG A 233 -24.12 -8.49 -4.08
N VAL A 234 -23.58 -7.71 -5.02
CA VAL A 234 -22.15 -7.41 -5.10
C VAL A 234 -21.95 -5.91 -5.06
N VAL A 235 -21.00 -5.49 -4.23
CA VAL A 235 -20.45 -4.13 -4.27
C VAL A 235 -18.96 -4.24 -4.44
N ILE A 236 -18.40 -3.72 -5.53
CA ILE A 236 -16.95 -3.66 -5.72
C ILE A 236 -16.45 -2.25 -5.43
N ALA A 237 -15.28 -2.11 -4.83
CA ALA A 237 -14.57 -0.83 -4.76
C ALA A 237 -13.24 -0.95 -5.48
N MET A 238 -12.98 -0.02 -6.40
CA MET A 238 -11.70 0.05 -7.10
C MET A 238 -11.20 1.48 -7.26
N ARG A 239 -9.90 1.60 -7.56
CA ARG A 239 -9.35 2.88 -8.00
C ARG A 239 -9.80 3.25 -9.42
N SER A 240 -10.05 4.54 -9.65
CA SER A 240 -10.60 5.05 -10.92
C SER A 240 -9.70 4.82 -12.13
N ASP A 241 -8.38 4.75 -11.94
CA ASP A 241 -7.37 4.46 -12.96
C ASP A 241 -7.46 3.02 -13.51
N PHE A 242 -7.99 2.07 -12.73
CA PHE A 242 -8.23 0.71 -13.18
C PHE A 242 -9.52 0.55 -14.00
N HIS A 243 -10.34 1.60 -14.14
CA HIS A 243 -11.53 1.59 -14.99
C HIS A 243 -11.20 1.23 -16.45
N VAL A 244 -10.04 1.67 -16.97
CA VAL A 244 -9.60 1.33 -18.33
C VAL A 244 -9.36 -0.18 -18.48
N ARG A 245 -8.84 -0.85 -17.44
CA ARG A 245 -8.60 -2.31 -17.46
C ARG A 245 -9.91 -3.11 -17.48
N CYS A 246 -10.99 -2.52 -16.99
CA CYS A 246 -12.32 -3.13 -17.05
C CYS A 246 -12.89 -3.17 -18.49
N THR A 247 -12.35 -2.39 -19.42
CA THR A 247 -12.76 -2.44 -20.83
C THR A 247 -12.36 -3.75 -21.53
N GLU A 248 -11.43 -4.51 -20.95
CA GLU A 248 -11.06 -5.85 -21.40
C GLU A 248 -12.19 -6.88 -21.20
N HIS A 249 -13.27 -6.52 -20.47
CA HIS A 249 -14.42 -7.37 -20.18
C HIS A 249 -15.76 -6.64 -20.40
N THR A 250 -16.46 -6.94 -21.50
CA THR A 250 -17.62 -6.17 -21.97
C THR A 250 -18.76 -6.08 -20.95
N GLU A 251 -19.12 -7.19 -20.30
CA GLU A 251 -20.22 -7.19 -19.33
C GLU A 251 -19.89 -6.43 -18.04
N LEU A 252 -18.61 -6.39 -17.67
CA LEU A 252 -18.16 -5.65 -16.49
C LEU A 252 -18.24 -4.15 -16.79
N LEU A 253 -17.76 -3.73 -17.96
CA LEU A 253 -17.87 -2.35 -18.41
C LEU A 253 -19.33 -1.88 -18.46
N ASP A 254 -20.24 -2.71 -18.97
CA ASP A 254 -21.67 -2.41 -19.00
C ASP A 254 -22.26 -2.25 -17.59
N ALA A 255 -21.89 -3.13 -16.65
CA ALA A 255 -22.32 -3.01 -15.26
C ALA A 255 -21.82 -1.71 -14.61
N LEU A 256 -20.56 -1.33 -14.85
CA LEU A 256 -19.97 -0.09 -14.31
C LEU A 256 -20.64 1.18 -14.84
N ARG A 257 -21.12 1.17 -16.10
CA ARG A 257 -21.82 2.33 -16.69
C ARG A 257 -23.14 2.66 -16.00
N HIS A 258 -23.88 1.62 -15.59
CA HIS A 258 -25.22 1.78 -15.03
C HIS A 258 -25.22 1.82 -13.51
N ALA A 259 -24.25 1.16 -12.86
CA ALA A 259 -24.21 1.00 -11.41
C ALA A 259 -22.88 1.46 -10.78
N GLY A 260 -22.28 2.52 -11.33
CA GLY A 260 -21.04 3.12 -10.82
C GLY A 260 -21.29 4.40 -9.99
N LEU A 261 -20.72 4.45 -8.78
CA LEU A 261 -20.70 5.64 -7.92
C LEU A 261 -19.27 6.17 -7.77
N ALA A 262 -19.04 7.42 -8.14
CA ALA A 262 -17.75 8.07 -7.95
C ALA A 262 -17.58 8.61 -6.52
N VAL A 263 -16.52 8.20 -5.84
CA VAL A 263 -16.06 8.79 -4.57
C VAL A 263 -15.33 10.07 -4.87
N ARG A 264 -16.07 11.17 -4.69
CA ARG A 264 -15.53 12.52 -4.82
C ARG A 264 -14.63 12.86 -3.62
N PRO A 265 -13.63 13.73 -3.80
CA PRO A 265 -12.92 14.35 -2.68
C PRO A 265 -13.93 14.96 -1.69
N MET A 266 -13.62 14.90 -0.39
CA MET A 266 -14.48 15.50 0.63
C MET A 266 -14.49 17.02 0.46
N SER A 267 -15.66 17.62 0.59
CA SER A 267 -15.81 19.06 0.68
C SER A 267 -15.22 19.59 1.99
N ARG A 268 -14.95 20.90 2.06
CA ARG A 268 -14.54 21.60 3.29
C ARG A 268 -15.44 21.30 4.48
N THR A 269 -16.75 21.22 4.23
CA THR A 269 -17.75 20.92 5.26
C THR A 269 -17.60 19.48 5.75
N GLU A 270 -17.52 18.52 4.83
CA GLU A 270 -17.34 17.10 5.15
C GLU A 270 -16.03 16.86 5.92
N ILE A 271 -14.92 17.48 5.51
CA ILE A 271 -13.63 17.38 6.22
C ILE A 271 -13.74 17.96 7.63
N ARG A 272 -14.37 19.13 7.78
CA ARG A 272 -14.62 19.73 9.10
C ARG A 272 -15.42 18.82 10.00
N GLU A 273 -16.45 18.16 9.47
CA GLU A 273 -17.24 17.19 10.24
C GLU A 273 -16.41 15.98 10.66
N ALA A 274 -15.59 15.43 9.75
CA ALA A 274 -14.67 14.34 10.05
C ALA A 274 -13.58 14.73 11.08
N ILE A 275 -13.25 16.01 11.21
CA ILE A 275 -12.36 16.51 12.26
C ILE A 275 -13.13 16.67 13.58
N VAL A 276 -14.23 17.41 13.59
CA VAL A 276 -14.84 17.93 14.83
C VAL A 276 -15.78 16.91 15.49
N LYS A 277 -16.57 16.16 14.70
CA LYS A 277 -17.60 15.27 15.26
C LYS A 277 -17.01 14.09 16.06
N PRO A 278 -15.94 13.38 15.62
CA PRO A 278 -15.34 12.33 16.45
C PRO A 278 -14.83 12.86 17.79
N ALA A 279 -14.14 14.01 17.78
CA ALA A 279 -13.70 14.66 19.03
C ALA A 279 -14.87 15.00 19.94
N ALA A 280 -15.95 15.56 19.41
CA ALA A 280 -17.12 15.93 20.19
C ALA A 280 -17.79 14.71 20.85
N VAL A 281 -17.89 13.58 20.14
CA VAL A 281 -18.41 12.31 20.70
C VAL A 281 -17.53 11.80 21.84
N ALA A 282 -16.21 11.99 21.74
CA ALA A 282 -15.25 11.66 22.80
C ALA A 282 -15.14 12.75 23.90
N GLY A 283 -16.00 13.77 23.91
CA GLY A 283 -15.97 14.85 24.89
C GLY A 283 -14.80 15.83 24.74
N LEU A 284 -14.11 15.83 23.60
CA LEU A 284 -12.98 16.69 23.29
C LEU A 284 -13.40 17.92 22.49
N ARG A 285 -12.57 18.96 22.54
CA ARG A 285 -12.71 20.16 21.71
C ARG A 285 -11.54 20.25 20.72
N VAL A 286 -11.82 20.75 19.52
CA VAL A 286 -10.80 21.03 18.51
C VAL A 286 -10.75 22.54 18.29
N GLU A 287 -9.55 23.12 18.30
CA GLU A 287 -9.38 24.54 17.98
C GLU A 287 -9.87 24.85 16.56
N ARG A 288 -10.43 26.05 16.38
CA ARG A 288 -10.96 26.49 15.09
C ARG A 288 -9.84 26.67 14.08
N GLU A 289 -8.71 27.20 14.54
CA GLU A 289 -7.49 27.44 13.79
C GLU A 289 -6.90 26.12 13.30
N LEU A 290 -6.82 25.10 14.18
CA LEU A 290 -6.40 23.75 13.82
C LEU A 290 -7.31 23.15 12.75
N THR A 291 -8.63 23.25 12.95
CA THR A 291 -9.63 22.71 12.01
C THR A 291 -9.50 23.36 10.64
N ALA A 292 -9.37 24.69 10.59
CA ALA A 292 -9.18 25.43 9.35
C ALA A 292 -7.87 25.03 8.66
N ARG A 293 -6.76 24.97 9.41
CA ARG A 293 -5.44 24.60 8.89
C ARG A 293 -5.44 23.21 8.26
N MET A 294 -5.94 22.20 8.99
CA MET A 294 -6.03 20.83 8.51
C MET A 294 -6.97 20.69 7.31
N THR A 295 -8.07 21.47 7.27
CA THR A 295 -8.99 21.45 6.13
C THR A 295 -8.33 21.95 4.86
N GLU A 296 -7.55 23.04 4.92
CA GLU A 296 -6.77 23.52 3.77
C GLU A 296 -5.70 22.51 3.36
N GLU A 297 -4.94 21.96 4.31
CA GLU A 297 -3.85 21.03 4.00
C GLU A 297 -4.31 19.74 3.30
N VAL A 298 -5.52 19.25 3.57
CA VAL A 298 -6.04 18.00 2.98
C VAL A 298 -6.56 18.18 1.56
N ILE A 299 -7.22 19.30 1.29
CA ILE A 299 -7.91 19.53 0.01
C ILE A 299 -6.93 19.49 -1.15
N ASP A 300 -5.73 20.02 -0.95
CA ASP A 300 -4.68 20.08 -1.96
C ASP A 300 -3.84 18.80 -2.04
N GLN A 301 -4.21 17.75 -1.28
CA GLN A 301 -3.43 16.51 -1.17
C GLN A 301 -4.20 15.28 -1.66
N PRO A 302 -3.79 14.67 -2.80
CA PRO A 302 -4.27 13.36 -3.20
C PRO A 302 -4.00 12.33 -2.10
N GLY A 303 -5.04 11.60 -1.67
CA GLY A 303 -4.90 10.63 -0.58
C GLY A 303 -4.66 11.26 0.80
N GLY A 304 -5.05 12.52 1.02
CA GLY A 304 -4.83 13.23 2.28
C GLY A 304 -5.65 12.75 3.49
N LEU A 305 -6.68 11.93 3.31
CA LEU A 305 -7.56 11.51 4.42
C LEU A 305 -6.87 10.61 5.47
N PRO A 306 -6.11 9.56 5.09
CA PRO A 306 -5.26 8.85 6.05
C PRO A 306 -4.31 9.78 6.82
N MET A 307 -3.70 10.74 6.12
CA MET A 307 -2.76 11.70 6.74
C MET A 307 -3.47 12.63 7.71
N LEU A 308 -4.67 13.09 7.38
CA LEU A 308 -5.52 13.87 8.27
C LEU A 308 -5.80 13.10 9.57
N SER A 309 -6.29 11.86 9.46
CA SER A 309 -6.61 11.03 10.61
C SER A 309 -5.38 10.77 11.50
N HIS A 310 -4.21 10.57 10.88
CA HIS A 310 -2.94 10.48 11.59
C HIS A 310 -2.53 11.76 12.32
N ALA A 311 -2.57 12.90 11.63
CA ALA A 311 -2.26 14.19 12.22
C ALA A 311 -3.20 14.53 13.40
N LEU A 312 -4.47 14.15 13.31
CA LEU A 312 -5.46 14.27 14.39
C LEU A 312 -5.14 13.36 15.57
N LEU A 313 -4.74 12.11 15.32
CA LEU A 313 -4.30 11.19 16.38
C LEU A 313 -3.07 11.75 17.12
N GLU A 314 -2.10 12.33 16.41
CA GLU A 314 -0.93 12.95 17.04
C GLU A 314 -1.27 14.22 17.82
N ALA A 315 -2.17 15.06 17.30
CA ALA A 315 -2.70 16.21 18.02
C ALA A 315 -3.46 15.75 19.28
N TRP A 316 -4.18 14.63 19.21
CA TRP A 316 -4.86 14.02 20.36
C TRP A 316 -3.88 13.49 21.40
N ARG A 317 -2.76 12.86 20.99
CA ARG A 317 -1.71 12.39 21.91
C ARG A 317 -1.02 13.53 22.66
N ARG A 318 -0.94 14.71 22.03
CA ARG A 318 -0.34 15.94 22.59
C ARG A 318 -1.36 16.93 23.15
N ARG A 319 -2.64 16.53 23.23
CA ARG A 319 -3.74 17.38 23.69
C ARG A 319 -3.47 17.90 25.11
N ARG A 320 -3.97 19.10 25.39
CA ARG A 320 -3.93 19.67 26.75
C ARG A 320 -5.36 19.94 27.21
N SER A 321 -5.71 19.44 28.39
CA SER A 321 -7.03 19.69 29.00
C SER A 321 -8.22 19.36 28.10
N GLY A 322 -8.14 18.25 27.35
CA GLY A 322 -9.19 17.80 26.43
C GLY A 322 -9.33 18.64 25.15
N VAL A 323 -8.34 19.47 24.81
CA VAL A 323 -8.34 20.30 23.60
C VAL A 323 -7.22 19.89 22.64
N LEU A 324 -7.58 19.61 21.39
CA LEU A 324 -6.64 19.47 20.27
C LEU A 324 -6.31 20.86 19.74
N THR A 325 -5.03 21.21 19.75
CA THR A 325 -4.56 22.56 19.45
C THR A 325 -3.69 22.63 18.20
N LEU A 326 -3.67 23.80 17.55
CA LEU A 326 -2.79 24.05 16.41
C LEU A 326 -1.32 23.91 16.82
N ALA A 327 -0.95 24.43 17.99
CA ALA A 327 0.40 24.31 18.53
C ALA A 327 0.83 22.85 18.73
N ALA A 328 -0.07 21.96 19.18
CA ALA A 328 0.23 20.54 19.32
C ALA A 328 0.42 19.84 17.97
N HIS A 329 -0.33 20.25 16.95
CA HIS A 329 -0.18 19.76 15.58
C HIS A 329 1.12 20.23 14.92
N GLU A 330 1.48 21.51 15.07
CA GLU A 330 2.73 22.07 14.56
C GLU A 330 3.95 21.46 15.27
N ALA A 331 3.88 21.27 16.59
CA ALA A 331 4.91 20.56 17.36
C ALA A 331 5.06 19.08 16.96
N ALA A 332 4.03 18.47 16.34
CA ALA A 332 4.11 17.13 15.78
C ALA A 332 4.69 17.12 14.35
N GLY A 333 4.92 18.28 13.71
CA GLY A 333 5.44 18.37 12.35
C GLY A 333 4.38 18.50 11.26
N GLY A 334 3.13 18.81 11.61
CA GLY A 334 2.04 18.99 10.65
C GLY A 334 1.57 17.70 9.97
N MET A 335 0.80 17.80 8.87
CA MET A 335 0.20 16.62 8.22
C MET A 335 1.20 15.71 7.49
N ARG A 336 2.19 16.30 6.81
CA ARG A 336 3.21 15.55 6.05
C ARG A 336 4.42 15.17 6.88
N GLY A 337 4.78 15.99 7.87
CA GLY A 337 6.00 15.81 8.64
C GLY A 337 5.98 14.51 9.45
N VAL A 338 4.88 14.16 10.10
CA VAL A 338 4.91 13.03 11.06
C VAL A 338 5.37 11.72 10.43
N ILE A 339 4.75 11.28 9.33
CA ILE A 339 5.08 9.98 8.71
C ILE A 339 6.50 10.00 8.15
N ALA A 340 6.88 11.08 7.47
CA ALA A 340 8.21 11.23 6.89
C ALA A 340 9.30 11.32 7.97
N THR A 341 9.04 12.06 9.05
CA THR A 341 9.92 12.22 10.20
C THR A 341 10.08 10.89 10.92
N THR A 342 9.00 10.17 11.24
CA THR A 342 9.11 8.83 11.84
C THR A 342 9.89 7.88 10.93
N ALA A 343 9.62 7.88 9.62
CA ALA A 343 10.36 7.04 8.68
C ALA A 343 11.86 7.38 8.63
N GLU A 344 12.22 8.67 8.60
CA GLU A 344 13.61 9.14 8.64
C GLU A 344 14.29 8.85 9.99
N GLU A 345 13.61 9.03 11.12
CA GLU A 345 14.13 8.73 12.45
C GLU A 345 14.38 7.23 12.65
N VAL A 346 13.47 6.39 12.15
CA VAL A 346 13.67 4.93 12.19
C VAL A 346 14.82 4.54 11.27
N TYR A 347 14.83 5.05 10.03
CA TYR A 347 15.89 4.74 9.08
C TYR A 347 17.27 5.22 9.55
N GLY A 348 17.35 6.40 10.17
CA GLY A 348 18.58 6.97 10.70
C GLY A 348 19.16 6.21 11.91
N ARG A 349 18.35 5.37 12.57
CA ARG A 349 18.79 4.47 13.65
C ARG A 349 19.32 3.13 13.15
N LEU A 350 19.13 2.79 11.88
CA LEU A 350 19.56 1.51 11.31
C LEU A 350 21.07 1.48 11.09
N SER A 351 21.68 0.32 11.32
CA SER A 351 23.06 0.07 10.87
C SER A 351 23.16 0.14 9.33
N PRO A 352 24.35 0.31 8.74
CA PRO A 352 24.51 0.30 7.29
C PRO A 352 24.00 -0.99 6.62
N GLU A 353 24.07 -2.14 7.30
CA GLU A 353 23.52 -3.41 6.82
C GLU A 353 21.99 -3.39 6.87
N GLN A 354 21.42 -3.04 8.01
CA GLN A 354 19.97 -2.91 8.20
C GLN A 354 19.34 -1.88 7.25
N ALA A 355 20.03 -0.78 6.96
CA ALA A 355 19.58 0.24 6.03
C ALA A 355 19.47 -0.30 4.60
N ARG A 356 20.45 -1.11 4.15
CA ARG A 356 20.40 -1.81 2.85
C ARG A 356 19.23 -2.80 2.81
N THR A 357 19.06 -3.61 3.84
CA THR A 357 17.94 -4.54 3.98
C THR A 357 16.59 -3.81 3.97
N ALA A 358 16.47 -2.70 4.70
CA ALA A 358 15.25 -1.89 4.76
C ALA A 358 14.90 -1.30 3.40
N ARG A 359 15.87 -0.72 2.68
CA ARG A 359 15.67 -0.23 1.32
C ARG A 359 15.12 -1.33 0.41
N ARG A 360 15.77 -2.50 0.40
CA ARG A 360 15.33 -3.64 -0.41
C ARG A 360 13.93 -4.12 -0.02
N LEU A 361 13.65 -4.24 1.27
CA LEU A 361 12.36 -4.67 1.81
C LEU A 361 11.23 -3.72 1.41
N LEU A 362 11.42 -2.42 1.57
CA LEU A 362 10.42 -1.40 1.23
C LEU A 362 10.14 -1.39 -0.28
N LEU A 363 11.19 -1.47 -1.11
CA LEU A 363 11.06 -1.59 -2.56
C LEU A 363 10.38 -2.91 -3.00
N ALA A 364 10.56 -3.99 -2.24
CA ALA A 364 9.91 -5.28 -2.49
C ALA A 364 8.36 -5.20 -2.35
N MET A 365 7.90 -4.30 -1.48
CA MET A 365 6.49 -4.04 -1.19
C MET A 365 5.84 -3.02 -2.12
N ILE A 366 6.52 -2.62 -3.20
CA ILE A 366 6.01 -1.62 -4.16
C ILE A 366 5.79 -2.26 -5.53
N THR A 367 4.65 -1.93 -6.11
CA THR A 367 4.33 -2.20 -7.51
C THR A 367 4.30 -0.87 -8.26
N PRO A 368 5.31 -0.61 -9.12
CA PRO A 368 5.33 0.60 -9.93
C PRO A 368 4.16 0.65 -10.88
N GLY A 369 3.45 1.77 -10.95
CA GLY A 369 2.38 1.96 -11.91
C GLY A 369 2.88 2.12 -13.35
N GLU A 370 2.09 1.69 -14.32
CA GLU A 370 2.27 1.96 -15.76
C GLU A 370 1.32 3.10 -16.17
N GLY A 371 1.71 4.34 -15.85
CA GLY A 371 0.84 5.53 -16.04
C GLY A 371 -0.19 5.75 -14.91
N ALA A 372 -0.15 4.90 -13.89
CA ALA A 372 -0.92 5.01 -12.64
C ALA A 372 0.00 5.35 -11.46
N PRO A 373 -0.52 5.89 -10.34
CA PRO A 373 0.22 6.02 -9.09
C PRO A 373 0.73 4.67 -8.58
N ASP A 374 1.92 4.67 -8.00
CA ASP A 374 2.54 3.49 -7.39
C ASP A 374 1.66 2.91 -6.28
N THR A 375 1.65 1.59 -6.15
CA THR A 375 0.80 0.86 -5.20
C THR A 375 1.65 0.01 -4.26
N ARG A 376 1.14 -0.23 -3.06
CA ARG A 376 1.73 -1.23 -2.17
C ARG A 376 1.36 -2.65 -2.63
N ARG A 377 2.20 -3.61 -2.31
CA ARG A 377 1.99 -5.04 -2.51
C ARG A 377 2.37 -5.79 -1.22
N PRO A 378 1.57 -6.74 -0.74
CA PRO A 378 1.97 -7.64 0.32
C PRO A 378 3.07 -8.60 -0.17
N VAL A 379 4.10 -8.75 0.65
CA VAL A 379 5.19 -9.72 0.45
C VAL A 379 4.93 -10.92 1.35
N GLY A 380 4.93 -12.12 0.77
CA GLY A 380 4.66 -13.35 1.54
C GLY A 380 5.80 -13.67 2.50
N ARG A 381 5.48 -14.20 3.69
CA ARG A 381 6.52 -14.65 4.64
C ARG A 381 7.40 -15.77 4.08
N ALA A 382 6.84 -16.61 3.19
CA ALA A 382 7.61 -17.61 2.45
C ALA A 382 8.65 -16.96 1.53
N GLU A 383 8.27 -15.90 0.81
CA GLU A 383 9.18 -15.12 -0.06
C GLU A 383 10.31 -14.48 0.78
N LEU A 384 9.98 -13.88 1.92
CA LEU A 384 10.98 -13.28 2.82
C LEU A 384 11.97 -14.30 3.39
N ARG A 385 11.55 -15.56 3.60
CA ARG A 385 12.45 -16.63 4.07
C ARG A 385 13.46 -17.07 3.00
N GLU A 386 13.20 -16.81 1.73
CA GLU A 386 14.16 -17.08 0.64
C GLU A 386 15.25 -16.01 0.54
N TRP A 387 15.13 -14.92 1.29
CA TRP A 387 16.14 -13.87 1.31
C TRP A 387 17.30 -14.36 2.17
N THR A 388 18.52 -14.25 1.64
CA THR A 388 19.74 -14.69 2.35
C THR A 388 20.20 -13.72 3.43
N ASP A 389 19.47 -12.63 3.63
CA ASP A 389 19.81 -11.53 4.50
C ASP A 389 19.29 -11.78 5.92
N SER A 390 20.21 -11.91 6.88
CA SER A 390 19.91 -12.19 8.29
C SER A 390 19.23 -11.03 9.01
N GLU A 391 19.30 -9.80 8.48
CA GLU A 391 18.72 -8.62 9.11
C GLU A 391 17.22 -8.47 8.83
N VAL A 392 16.66 -9.23 7.88
CA VAL A 392 15.24 -9.13 7.48
C VAL A 392 14.28 -9.21 8.68
N PRO A 393 14.38 -10.19 9.60
CA PRO A 393 13.49 -10.26 10.75
C PRO A 393 13.61 -9.05 11.68
N VAL A 394 14.84 -8.56 11.90
CA VAL A 394 15.13 -7.42 12.78
C VAL A 394 14.56 -6.14 12.18
N VAL A 395 14.77 -5.91 10.88
CA VAL A 395 14.25 -4.74 10.16
C VAL A 395 12.72 -4.77 10.10
N VAL A 396 12.11 -5.92 9.82
CA VAL A 396 10.64 -6.07 9.86
C VAL A 396 10.12 -5.71 11.24
N GLU A 397 10.76 -6.18 12.32
CA GLU A 397 10.34 -5.87 13.69
C GLU A 397 10.47 -4.37 14.00
N LEU A 398 11.61 -3.74 13.68
CA LEU A 398 11.84 -2.31 13.90
C LEU A 398 10.81 -1.44 13.17
N LEU A 399 10.57 -1.71 11.89
CA LEU A 399 9.60 -0.96 11.09
C LEU A 399 8.15 -1.23 11.53
N THR A 400 7.84 -2.43 12.03
CA THR A 400 6.50 -2.77 12.55
C THR A 400 6.22 -2.07 13.88
N ARG A 401 7.20 -2.02 14.79
CA ARG A 401 7.07 -1.31 16.08
C ARG A 401 6.68 0.16 15.88
N GLU A 402 7.21 0.77 14.84
CA GLU A 402 7.01 2.19 14.49
C GLU A 402 5.85 2.37 13.48
N ARG A 403 5.07 1.30 13.23
CA ARG A 403 3.88 1.27 12.37
C ARG A 403 4.13 1.68 10.92
N LEU A 404 5.35 1.47 10.42
CA LEU A 404 5.69 1.64 9.01
C LEU A 404 5.33 0.39 8.21
N LEU A 405 5.38 -0.78 8.85
CA LEU A 405 4.93 -2.06 8.30
C LEU A 405 3.78 -2.65 9.12
N THR A 406 2.95 -3.45 8.47
CA THR A 406 1.97 -4.33 9.11
C THR A 406 2.32 -5.77 8.78
N VAL A 407 2.30 -6.62 9.81
CA VAL A 407 2.52 -8.06 9.68
C VAL A 407 1.20 -8.77 9.94
N GLU A 408 0.67 -9.42 8.92
CA GLU A 408 -0.45 -10.34 9.04
C GLU A 408 0.08 -11.78 9.23
N SER A 409 -0.82 -12.77 9.29
CA SER A 409 -0.43 -14.17 9.51
C SER A 409 0.61 -14.66 8.48
N GLU A 410 0.39 -14.38 7.19
CA GLU A 410 1.20 -14.91 6.08
C GLU A 410 1.90 -13.84 5.23
N THR A 411 1.66 -12.56 5.49
CA THR A 411 2.13 -11.44 4.67
C THR A 411 2.72 -10.31 5.50
N VAL A 412 3.64 -9.57 4.89
CA VAL A 412 4.16 -8.30 5.41
C VAL A 412 3.94 -7.24 4.33
N GLU A 413 3.37 -6.11 4.72
CA GLU A 413 3.09 -5.00 3.80
C GLU A 413 3.39 -3.65 4.43
N LEU A 414 3.55 -2.63 3.58
CA LEU A 414 3.55 -1.24 4.04
C LEU A 414 2.26 -1.00 4.80
N ALA A 415 2.37 -0.48 6.03
CA ALA A 415 1.21 -0.18 6.83
C ALA A 415 0.27 0.75 6.04
N HIS A 416 0.84 1.73 5.31
CA HIS A 416 0.07 2.73 4.56
C HIS A 416 0.75 3.13 3.25
N GLU A 417 -0.05 3.29 2.18
CA GLU A 417 0.42 3.83 0.89
C GLU A 417 0.91 5.28 1.00
N ALA A 418 0.48 6.02 2.04
CA ALA A 418 0.95 7.38 2.28
C ALA A 418 2.48 7.44 2.37
N LEU A 419 3.13 6.39 2.89
CA LEU A 419 4.59 6.29 2.98
C LEU A 419 5.26 6.42 1.60
N ILE A 420 4.63 5.89 0.55
CA ILE A 420 5.12 5.95 -0.83
C ILE A 420 5.16 7.40 -1.32
N THR A 421 4.17 8.21 -0.92
CA THR A 421 4.01 9.59 -1.41
C THR A 421 4.58 10.66 -0.49
N SER A 422 4.71 10.38 0.81
CA SER A 422 5.08 11.38 1.82
C SER A 422 6.54 11.30 2.25
N TRP A 423 7.24 10.18 1.96
CA TRP A 423 8.63 9.99 2.35
C TRP A 423 9.58 10.24 1.17
N PRO A 424 10.29 11.39 1.11
CA PRO A 424 11.07 11.77 -0.08
C PRO A 424 12.18 10.77 -0.43
N ARG A 425 12.80 10.14 0.57
CA ARG A 425 13.84 9.13 0.35
C ARG A 425 13.30 7.90 -0.36
N LEU A 426 12.13 7.40 0.06
CA LEU A 426 11.48 6.27 -0.60
C LEU A 426 11.06 6.63 -2.03
N GLN A 427 10.54 7.83 -2.24
CA GLN A 427 10.24 8.34 -3.59
C GLN A 427 11.47 8.34 -4.49
N GLY A 428 12.60 8.88 -3.99
CA GLY A 428 13.86 8.86 -4.70
C GLY A 428 14.27 7.45 -5.12
N TRP A 429 14.19 6.48 -4.20
CA TRP A 429 14.52 5.08 -4.53
C TRP A 429 13.58 4.47 -5.58
N ILE A 430 12.29 4.77 -5.53
CA ILE A 430 11.32 4.26 -6.51
C ILE A 430 11.60 4.87 -7.88
N ASP A 431 11.85 6.17 -7.95
CA ASP A 431 12.04 6.89 -9.21
C ASP A 431 13.37 6.51 -9.87
N GLU A 432 14.45 6.38 -9.10
CA GLU A 432 15.74 5.87 -9.57
C GLU A 432 15.65 4.41 -10.04
N GLY A 433 14.90 3.58 -9.30
CA GLY A 433 14.80 2.14 -9.51
C GLY A 433 13.63 1.67 -10.38
N ARG A 434 12.83 2.57 -10.97
CA ARG A 434 11.49 2.24 -11.50
C ARG A 434 11.50 1.11 -12.53
N GLU A 435 12.41 1.17 -13.50
CA GLU A 435 12.51 0.13 -14.54
C GLU A 435 13.03 -1.18 -13.96
N ARG A 436 14.04 -1.12 -13.08
CA ARG A 436 14.55 -2.30 -12.35
C ARG A 436 13.44 -2.98 -11.55
N LEU A 437 12.63 -2.22 -10.82
CA LEU A 437 11.50 -2.74 -10.05
C LEU A 437 10.48 -3.45 -10.94
N ARG A 438 10.13 -2.87 -12.09
CA ARG A 438 9.21 -3.51 -13.06
C ARG A 438 9.77 -4.83 -13.56
N GLN A 439 11.04 -4.87 -13.93
CA GLN A 439 11.68 -6.09 -14.42
C GLN A 439 11.85 -7.13 -13.31
N TYR A 440 12.11 -6.70 -12.08
CA TYR A 440 12.18 -7.56 -10.91
C TYR A 440 10.82 -8.24 -10.69
N ARG A 441 9.71 -7.47 -10.73
CA ARG A 441 8.35 -8.03 -10.63
C ARG A 441 8.06 -9.07 -11.71
N ARG A 442 8.45 -8.78 -12.96
CA ARG A 442 8.30 -9.73 -14.08
C ARG A 442 9.12 -10.99 -13.85
N LEU A 443 10.33 -10.89 -13.29
CA LEU A 443 11.19 -12.02 -12.96
C LEU A 443 10.63 -12.88 -11.83
N THR A 444 10.16 -12.28 -10.74
CA THR A 444 9.48 -12.98 -9.64
C THR A 444 8.29 -13.79 -10.18
N ASP A 445 7.48 -13.17 -11.05
CA ASP A 445 6.34 -13.83 -11.68
C ASP A 445 6.76 -14.99 -12.59
N ALA A 446 7.76 -14.80 -13.45
CA ALA A 446 8.25 -15.85 -14.35
C ALA A 446 8.84 -17.04 -13.58
N THR A 447 9.53 -16.76 -12.48
CA THR A 447 10.08 -17.77 -11.57
C THR A 447 8.97 -18.62 -10.95
N ARG A 448 7.90 -17.97 -10.47
CA ARG A 448 6.75 -18.69 -9.90
C ARG A 448 6.06 -19.59 -10.93
N VAL A 449 5.79 -19.07 -12.13
CA VAL A 449 5.18 -19.87 -13.22
C VAL A 449 6.06 -21.08 -13.56
N TRP A 450 7.37 -20.89 -13.65
CA TRP A 450 8.30 -21.99 -13.88
C TRP A 450 8.25 -23.04 -12.77
N GLN A 451 8.16 -22.64 -11.50
CA GLN A 451 8.02 -23.57 -10.38
C GLN A 451 6.67 -24.30 -10.40
N GLU A 452 5.57 -23.60 -10.68
CA GLU A 452 4.21 -24.17 -10.76
C GLU A 452 4.07 -25.19 -11.91
N HIS A 453 4.85 -25.03 -12.99
CA HIS A 453 4.87 -25.93 -14.16
C HIS A 453 6.02 -26.95 -14.09
N ASP A 454 6.35 -27.46 -12.90
CA ASP A 454 7.39 -28.49 -12.70
C ASP A 454 8.74 -28.18 -13.38
N ARG A 455 9.09 -26.90 -13.42
CA ARG A 455 10.31 -26.37 -14.03
C ARG A 455 10.43 -26.58 -15.54
N ASP A 456 9.32 -26.53 -16.27
CA ASP A 456 9.29 -26.63 -17.74
C ASP A 456 10.28 -25.66 -18.44
N PRO A 457 11.25 -26.15 -19.24
CA PRO A 457 12.15 -25.31 -20.03
C PRO A 457 11.46 -24.37 -21.04
N GLY A 458 10.20 -24.65 -21.39
CA GLY A 458 9.38 -23.85 -22.30
C GLY A 458 9.08 -22.44 -21.81
N VAL A 459 9.01 -22.22 -20.49
CA VAL A 459 8.65 -20.93 -19.87
C VAL A 459 9.88 -20.09 -19.46
N LEU A 460 11.09 -20.61 -19.65
CA LEU A 460 12.34 -19.90 -19.34
C LEU A 460 12.53 -18.66 -20.22
N TYR A 461 13.25 -17.68 -19.69
CA TYR A 461 13.59 -16.48 -20.46
C TYR A 461 14.53 -16.80 -21.62
N ARG A 462 14.26 -16.21 -22.78
CA ARG A 462 15.07 -16.35 -24.00
C ARG A 462 15.27 -15.00 -24.70
N GLY A 463 16.31 -14.92 -25.53
CA GLY A 463 16.61 -13.75 -26.35
C GLY A 463 16.67 -12.44 -25.55
N ALA A 464 15.95 -11.42 -26.01
CA ALA A 464 15.95 -10.08 -25.42
C ALA A 464 15.51 -10.05 -23.94
N ARG A 465 14.57 -10.92 -23.52
CA ARG A 465 14.10 -10.96 -22.12
C ARG A 465 15.20 -11.46 -21.18
N LEU A 466 15.96 -12.47 -21.60
CA LEU A 466 17.10 -12.97 -20.83
C LEU A 466 18.23 -11.94 -20.79
N ALA A 467 18.58 -11.33 -21.93
CA ALA A 467 19.63 -10.31 -21.98
C ALA A 467 19.32 -9.10 -21.07
N LEU A 468 18.08 -8.62 -21.08
CA LEU A 468 17.64 -7.52 -20.21
C LEU A 468 17.72 -7.91 -18.73
N ALA A 469 17.28 -9.13 -18.37
CA ALA A 469 17.37 -9.61 -16.99
C ALA A 469 18.82 -9.78 -16.52
N GLU A 470 19.73 -10.19 -17.40
CA GLU A 470 21.16 -10.31 -17.09
C GLU A 470 21.80 -8.94 -16.85
N ALA A 471 21.57 -7.99 -17.76
CA ALA A 471 22.09 -6.62 -17.64
C ALA A 471 21.63 -5.94 -16.34
N LEU A 472 20.40 -6.20 -15.91
CA LEU A 472 19.86 -5.61 -14.68
C LEU A 472 20.31 -6.35 -13.42
N PHE A 473 20.25 -7.69 -13.39
CA PHE A 473 20.38 -8.44 -12.12
C PHE A 473 21.71 -9.17 -11.94
N THR A 474 22.60 -9.12 -12.93
CA THR A 474 23.87 -9.90 -12.93
C THR A 474 25.11 -9.01 -13.11
N GLU A 475 24.98 -7.89 -13.79
CA GLU A 475 26.09 -6.96 -14.06
C GLU A 475 26.01 -5.79 -13.06
N GLY A 476 26.97 -5.66 -12.12
CA GLY A 476 27.06 -4.52 -11.17
C GLY A 476 27.58 -4.87 -9.76
N GLU A 477 27.97 -3.87 -8.95
CA GLU A 477 28.48 -4.04 -7.57
C GLU A 477 27.38 -4.40 -6.54
N GLU A 478 26.11 -4.03 -6.79
CA GLU A 478 24.95 -4.42 -5.97
C GLU A 478 24.30 -5.74 -6.46
N SER A 479 24.94 -6.46 -7.40
CA SER A 479 24.27 -7.46 -8.25
C SER A 479 24.40 -8.87 -7.69
N GLY A 480 23.34 -9.33 -7.02
CA GLY A 480 23.12 -10.73 -6.66
C GLY A 480 22.44 -10.94 -5.31
N GLU A 481 22.51 -9.95 -4.42
CA GLU A 481 21.87 -10.03 -3.10
C GLU A 481 20.35 -9.89 -3.20
N ASP A 482 19.84 -9.08 -4.15
CA ASP A 482 18.42 -8.76 -4.33
C ASP A 482 17.52 -9.94 -4.78
N LEU A 483 18.10 -10.98 -5.38
CA LEU A 483 17.34 -12.11 -5.91
C LEU A 483 17.12 -13.21 -4.87
N THR A 484 15.90 -13.73 -4.82
CA THR A 484 15.57 -14.95 -4.07
C THR A 484 16.33 -16.17 -4.63
N ALA A 485 16.38 -17.26 -3.85
CA ALA A 485 16.95 -18.52 -4.32
C ALA A 485 16.20 -19.04 -5.57
N GLY A 486 14.87 -18.91 -5.60
CA GLY A 486 14.05 -19.27 -6.76
C GLY A 486 14.43 -18.48 -8.01
N GLU A 487 14.54 -17.16 -7.92
CA GLU A 487 14.83 -16.30 -9.08
C GLU A 487 16.24 -16.54 -9.63
N ARG A 488 17.22 -16.77 -8.74
CA ARG A 488 18.58 -17.17 -9.15
C ARG A 488 18.57 -18.50 -9.90
N SER A 489 17.80 -19.48 -9.42
CA SER A 489 17.64 -20.77 -10.10
C SER A 489 16.94 -20.64 -11.46
N PHE A 490 15.98 -19.74 -11.59
CA PHE A 490 15.28 -19.49 -12.86
C PHE A 490 16.21 -18.86 -13.90
N LEU A 491 16.99 -17.84 -13.50
CA LEU A 491 17.96 -17.20 -14.40
C LEU A 491 19.10 -18.16 -14.79
N SER A 492 19.60 -18.97 -13.85
CA SER A 492 20.62 -19.97 -14.16
C SER A 492 20.10 -21.02 -15.13
N ALA A 493 18.88 -21.54 -14.93
CA ALA A 493 18.23 -22.44 -15.87
C ALA A 493 18.04 -21.79 -17.26
N SER A 494 17.62 -20.52 -17.30
CA SER A 494 17.47 -19.75 -18.55
C SER A 494 18.80 -19.60 -19.30
N ARG A 495 19.92 -19.39 -18.58
CA ARG A 495 21.27 -19.37 -19.17
C ARG A 495 21.69 -20.70 -19.75
N VAL A 496 21.45 -21.78 -19.01
CA VAL A 496 21.75 -23.13 -19.48
C VAL A 496 20.93 -23.43 -20.74
N ALA A 497 19.64 -23.10 -20.75
CA ALA A 497 18.79 -23.25 -21.92
C ALA A 497 19.30 -22.45 -23.14
N ARG A 498 19.70 -21.18 -22.96
CA ARG A 498 20.32 -20.37 -24.03
C ARG A 498 21.54 -21.06 -24.62
N THR A 499 22.46 -21.51 -23.77
CA THR A 499 23.68 -22.16 -24.28
C THR A 499 23.30 -23.42 -25.08
N MET A 500 22.40 -24.27 -24.56
CA MET A 500 21.94 -25.46 -25.29
C MET A 500 21.29 -25.13 -26.65
N ASP A 501 20.47 -24.08 -26.72
CA ASP A 501 19.88 -23.60 -27.97
C ASP A 501 20.94 -23.11 -28.96
N ASP A 502 21.94 -22.36 -28.49
CA ASP A 502 23.05 -21.88 -29.32
C ASP A 502 23.88 -23.05 -29.88
N TRP A 503 24.16 -24.07 -29.05
CA TRP A 503 24.84 -25.29 -29.47
C TRP A 503 24.02 -26.06 -30.52
N ALA A 504 22.71 -26.16 -30.35
CA ALA A 504 21.82 -26.83 -31.31
C ALA A 504 21.77 -26.07 -32.64
N GLN A 505 21.62 -24.74 -32.60
CA GLN A 505 21.62 -23.88 -33.79
C GLN A 505 22.96 -23.88 -34.52
N ALA A 506 24.09 -23.94 -33.81
CA ALA A 506 25.40 -24.06 -34.43
C ALA A 506 25.54 -25.37 -35.22
N ARG A 507 25.00 -26.48 -34.72
CA ARG A 507 25.01 -27.77 -35.44
C ARG A 507 24.14 -27.73 -36.68
N THR A 508 22.92 -27.17 -36.61
CA THR A 508 22.04 -27.07 -37.78
C THR A 508 22.62 -26.12 -38.82
N ARG A 509 23.15 -24.96 -38.43
CA ARG A 509 23.86 -24.03 -39.34
C ARG A 509 25.08 -24.68 -40.00
N ARG A 510 25.85 -25.51 -39.28
CA ARG A 510 26.96 -26.28 -39.87
C ARG A 510 26.47 -27.31 -40.88
N ARG A 511 25.38 -28.02 -40.58
CA ARG A 511 24.77 -29.00 -41.50
C ARG A 511 24.20 -28.34 -42.76
N THR A 512 23.45 -27.25 -42.61
CA THR A 512 22.88 -26.52 -43.76
C THR A 512 23.98 -25.90 -44.61
N ARG A 513 25.03 -25.31 -44.03
CA ARG A 513 26.20 -24.83 -44.79
C ARG A 513 26.91 -25.96 -45.56
N ARG A 514 27.06 -27.14 -44.97
CA ARG A 514 27.65 -28.30 -45.66
C ARG A 514 26.77 -28.79 -46.81
N LEU A 515 25.45 -28.86 -46.62
CA LEU A 515 24.50 -29.25 -47.66
C LEU A 515 24.49 -28.24 -48.82
N VAL A 516 24.44 -26.95 -48.50
CA VAL A 516 24.51 -25.88 -49.52
C VAL A 516 25.83 -25.96 -50.28
N ALA A 517 26.96 -26.13 -49.61
CA ALA A 517 28.25 -26.29 -50.27
C ALA A 517 28.29 -27.53 -51.18
N ALA A 518 27.76 -28.67 -50.73
CA ALA A 518 27.67 -29.89 -51.53
C ALA A 518 26.77 -29.72 -52.77
N LEU A 519 25.61 -29.07 -52.62
CA LEU A 519 24.71 -28.74 -53.73
C LEU A 519 25.36 -27.78 -54.74
N SER A 520 26.08 -26.76 -54.26
CA SER A 520 26.82 -25.84 -55.14
C SER A 520 27.92 -26.56 -55.92
N ILE A 521 28.66 -27.48 -55.29
CA ILE A 521 29.66 -28.30 -55.97
C ILE A 521 29.01 -29.21 -57.02
N ALA A 522 27.92 -29.89 -56.67
CA ALA A 522 27.18 -30.75 -57.60
C ALA A 522 26.66 -29.94 -58.81
N LEU A 523 26.15 -28.72 -58.58
CA LEU A 523 25.70 -27.83 -59.64
C LEU A 523 26.85 -27.38 -60.55
N MET A 524 28.02 -27.05 -59.99
CA MET A 524 29.21 -26.71 -60.79
C MET A 524 29.67 -27.89 -61.65
N VAL A 525 29.67 -29.12 -61.11
CA VAL A 525 30.02 -30.33 -61.86
C VAL A 525 29.01 -30.59 -62.98
N ALA A 526 27.70 -30.45 -62.70
CA ALA A 526 26.66 -30.63 -63.71
C ALA A 526 26.76 -29.59 -64.84
N LEU A 527 27.03 -28.32 -64.49
CA LEU A 527 27.26 -27.26 -65.48
C LEU A 527 28.51 -27.53 -66.32
N ALA A 528 29.61 -27.97 -65.70
CA ALA A 528 30.83 -28.33 -66.43
C ALA A 528 30.58 -29.49 -67.40
N ALA A 529 29.89 -30.56 -66.96
CA ALA A 529 29.52 -31.68 -67.82
C ALA A 529 28.58 -31.26 -68.97
N CYS A 530 27.64 -30.34 -68.71
CA CYS A 530 26.75 -29.81 -69.73
C CYS A 530 27.50 -28.97 -70.78
N VAL A 531 28.52 -28.20 -70.37
CA VAL A 531 29.41 -27.46 -71.28
C VAL A 531 30.25 -28.42 -72.11
N ASP A 532 30.77 -29.49 -71.52
CA ASP A 532 31.59 -30.50 -72.19
C ASP A 532 30.78 -31.23 -73.28
N LEU A 533 29.58 -31.71 -72.91
CA LEU A 533 28.62 -32.31 -73.85
C LEU A 533 28.23 -31.34 -74.99
N TRP A 534 28.10 -30.04 -74.69
CA TRP A 534 27.81 -29.04 -75.71
C TRP A 534 28.99 -28.81 -76.66
N GLN A 535 30.24 -28.88 -76.17
CA GLN A 535 31.44 -28.77 -77.00
C GLN A 535 31.63 -29.98 -77.91
N GLU A 536 31.42 -31.20 -77.40
CA GLU A 536 31.46 -32.44 -78.21
C GLU A 536 30.41 -32.41 -79.32
N ASN A 537 29.17 -32.00 -79.02
CA ASN A 537 28.13 -31.95 -80.05
C ASN A 537 28.44 -30.91 -81.14
N ARG A 538 29.18 -29.85 -80.78
CA ARG A 538 29.64 -28.81 -81.72
C ARG A 538 30.84 -29.26 -82.56
N SER A 539 31.70 -30.14 -82.05
CA SER A 539 32.77 -30.75 -82.84
C SER A 539 32.22 -31.80 -83.81
N SER A 540 31.25 -32.63 -83.38
CA SER A 540 30.55 -33.57 -84.27
C SER A 540 29.76 -32.88 -85.39
N ALA A 541 29.14 -31.72 -85.10
CA ALA A 541 28.47 -30.92 -86.13
C ALA A 541 29.42 -30.34 -87.20
N ARG A 542 30.72 -30.20 -86.91
CA ARG A 542 31.73 -29.76 -87.89
C ARG A 542 32.23 -30.87 -88.81
N GLU A 543 32.08 -32.14 -88.42
CA GLU A 543 32.49 -33.27 -89.26
C GLU A 543 31.48 -33.63 -90.37
N HIS A 544 30.21 -33.24 -90.23
CA HIS A 544 29.17 -33.50 -91.24
C HIS A 544 29.08 -32.45 -92.37
N THR A 545 29.93 -31.43 -92.39
CA THR A 545 30.05 -30.45 -93.48
C THR A 545 31.33 -30.63 -94.30
N LYS A 546 31.54 -31.82 -94.89
CA LYS A 546 32.49 -32.03 -95.99
C LYS A 546 31.72 -32.35 -97.29
N PRO A 547 31.86 -31.56 -98.37
CA PRO A 547 31.21 -31.86 -99.66
C PRO A 547 31.88 -33.04 -100.39
N PRO A 548 31.15 -33.78 -101.27
CA PRO A 548 31.65 -34.98 -101.94
C PRO A 548 32.61 -34.66 -103.11
N PRO A 549 33.43 -35.63 -103.57
CA PRO A 549 34.43 -35.40 -104.62
C PRO A 549 33.80 -35.37 -106.02
N VAL A 550 34.21 -34.41 -106.84
CA VAL A 550 33.89 -34.34 -108.29
C VAL A 550 35.07 -34.90 -109.08
N GLY A 551 34.78 -35.85 -109.97
CA GLY A 551 35.76 -36.65 -110.72
C GLY A 551 36.47 -35.94 -111.88
N ALA A 552 37.54 -36.60 -112.34
CA ALA A 552 38.21 -36.40 -113.64
C ALA A 552 37.35 -36.96 -114.80
N PRO A 553 37.52 -36.60 -116.10
CA PRO A 553 38.74 -36.96 -116.84
C PRO A 553 39.15 -36.09 -118.06
N CYS A 554 40.33 -36.48 -118.61
CA CYS A 554 40.79 -36.48 -120.01
C CYS A 554 41.64 -35.32 -120.60
N SER A 555 42.75 -35.78 -121.20
CA SER A 555 43.86 -35.15 -121.92
C SER A 555 43.49 -34.32 -123.16
N PRO A 556 44.50 -33.70 -123.81
CA PRO A 556 44.79 -34.12 -125.19
C PRO A 556 46.29 -34.24 -125.53
N VAL A 557 46.55 -34.99 -126.61
CA VAL A 557 47.84 -35.40 -127.16
C VAL A 557 48.47 -34.30 -128.03
N ARG A 558 49.71 -33.90 -127.73
CA ARG A 558 50.90 -34.11 -128.58
C ARG A 558 52.17 -33.93 -127.76
#